data_AF-A0A7K3NMP1-F1
#
_entry.id   AF-A0A7K3NMP1-F1
#
_cell.length_a   1.000
_cell.length_b   1.000
_cell.length_c   1.000
_cell.angle_alpha   90.00
_cell.angle_beta   90.00
_cell.angle_gamma   90.00
#
_symmetry.space_group_name_H-M   'P 1'
#
loop_
_entity.id
_entity.type
_entity.pdbx_description
1 polymer ?
#
loop_
_entity_poly.entity_id
_entity_poly.type
_entity_poly.pdbx_seq_one_letter_code
_entity_poly.pdbx_strand_id
1 'polypeptide(L)' 'MKGRKVKAWLVLRGTKISDVARAVGVDHSLVSHFLAGRRRADVVRNYLEQIGCPVEYLGKRKEAA' A
#
# COMPACT_ATOMS: atom_id res chain seq x y z
N MET A 1 -4.63 8.67 3.70
CA MET A 1 -4.73 7.41 2.94
C MET A 1 -6.02 6.68 3.35
N LYS A 2 -6.71 6.03 2.41
CA LYS A 2 -7.92 5.23 2.61
C LYS A 2 -7.57 3.73 2.63
N GLY A 3 -6.89 3.28 3.69
CA GLY A 3 -6.34 1.92 3.78
C GLY A 3 -7.33 0.77 3.53
N ARG A 4 -8.58 0.90 4.00
CA ARG A 4 -9.65 -0.09 3.73
C ARG A 4 -9.99 -0.20 2.24
N LYS A 5 -9.99 0.92 1.50
CA LYS A 5 -10.23 0.92 0.06
C LYS A 5 -9.08 0.25 -0.70
N VAL A 6 -7.84 0.48 -0.29
CA VAL A 6 -6.67 -0.21 -0.87
C VAL A 6 -6.77 -1.72 -0.66
N LYS A 7 -7.14 -2.17 0.56
CA LYS A 7 -7.35 -3.60 0.84
C LYS A 7 -8.46 -4.20 -0.02
N ALA A 8 -9.61 -3.54 -0.12
CA ALA A 8 -10.72 -4.00 -0.96
C ALA A 8 -10.30 -4.09 -2.43
N TRP A 9 -9.58 -3.08 -2.94
CA TRP A 9 -9.07 -3.07 -4.31
C TRP A 9 -8.09 -4.21 -4.59
N LEU A 10 -7.17 -4.51 -3.65
CA LEU A 10 -6.27 -5.66 -3.74
C LEU A 10 -7.03 -6.98 -3.81
N VAL A 11 -8.04 -7.16 -2.94
CA VAL A 11 -8.89 -8.36 -2.91
C VAL A 11 -9.66 -8.54 -4.21
N LEU A 12 -10.25 -7.48 -4.77
CA LEU A 12 -10.97 -7.53 -6.05
C LEU A 12 -10.06 -7.93 -7.22
N ARG A 13 -8.76 -7.69 -7.11
CA ARG A 13 -7.75 -8.10 -8.08
C ARG A 13 -7.13 -9.48 -7.80
N GLY A 14 -7.53 -10.14 -6.72
CA GLY A 14 -6.91 -11.40 -6.28
C GLY A 14 -5.48 -11.26 -5.76
N THR A 15 -5.04 -10.05 -5.39
CA THR A 15 -3.70 -9.80 -4.82
C THR A 15 -3.77 -9.81 -3.30
N LYS A 16 -2.94 -10.64 -2.64
CA LYS A 16 -2.85 -10.65 -1.17
C LYS A 16 -1.83 -9.62 -0.69
N ILE A 17 -1.96 -9.20 0.57
CA ILE A 17 -0.97 -8.32 1.22
C ILE A 17 0.42 -8.99 1.25
N SER A 18 0.47 -10.31 1.44
CA SER A 18 1.71 -11.10 1.36
C SER A 18 2.36 -11.06 -0.02
N ASP A 19 1.57 -10.99 -1.10
CA ASP A 19 2.11 -10.87 -2.46
C ASP A 19 2.76 -9.50 -2.66
N VAL A 20 2.13 -8.45 -2.15
CA VAL A 20 2.70 -7.09 -2.15
C VAL A 20 4.03 -7.08 -1.38
N ALA A 21 4.03 -7.64 -0.17
CA ALA A 21 5.21 -7.71 0.69
C ALA A 21 6.38 -8.44 -0.01
N ARG A 22 6.09 -9.58 -0.64
CA ARG A 22 7.05 -10.35 -1.43
C ARG A 22 7.55 -9.59 -2.66
N ALA A 23 6.66 -8.92 -3.39
CA ALA A 23 7.02 -8.18 -4.60
C ALA A 23 7.96 -7.00 -4.33
N VAL A 24 7.82 -6.34 -3.17
CA VAL A 24 8.69 -5.22 -2.77
C VAL A 24 9.83 -5.61 -1.83
N GLY A 25 9.93 -6.89 -1.45
CA GLY A 25 10.99 -7.39 -0.56
C GLY A 25 10.92 -6.85 0.87
N VAL A 26 9.72 -6.68 1.44
CA VAL A 26 9.53 -6.17 2.80
C VAL A 26 8.71 -7.13 3.68
N ASP A 27 8.76 -6.92 4.99
CA ASP A 27 7.94 -7.68 5.92
C ASP A 27 6.44 -7.37 5.76
N HIS A 28 5.61 -8.39 5.96
CA HIS A 28 4.14 -8.26 5.90
C HIS A 28 3.61 -7.19 6.88
N SER A 29 4.21 -7.05 8.05
CA SER A 29 3.86 -6.05 9.06
C SER A 29 4.13 -4.63 8.57
N LEU A 30 5.14 -4.40 7.73
CA LEU A 30 5.39 -3.10 7.13
C LEU A 30 4.24 -2.69 6.20
N VAL A 31 3.77 -3.62 5.35
CA VAL A 31 2.63 -3.37 4.46
C VAL A 31 1.36 -3.15 5.28
N SER A 32 1.13 -3.96 6.32
CA SER A 32 -0.02 -3.78 7.22
C SER A 32 -0.01 -2.41 7.92
N HIS A 33 1.14 -2.00 8.47
CA HIS A 33 1.30 -0.69 9.10
C HIS A 33 1.18 0.47 8.12
N PHE A 34 1.68 0.30 6.89
CA PHE A 34 1.46 1.25 5.80
C PHE A 34 -0.03 1.40 5.53
N LEU A 35 -0.75 0.28 5.30
CA LEU A 35 -2.19 0.25 5.03
C LEU A 35 -3.03 0.75 6.23
N ALA A 36 -2.53 0.68 7.45
CA ALA A 36 -3.14 1.29 8.63
C ALA A 36 -2.83 2.79 8.78
N GLY A 37 -1.94 3.35 7.95
CA GLY A 37 -1.47 4.74 8.05
C GLY A 37 -0.53 4.99 9.23
N ARG A 38 -0.02 3.93 9.88
CA ARG A 38 0.86 4.02 11.05
C ARG A 38 2.33 4.23 10.68
N ARG A 39 2.73 3.85 9.46
CA ARG A 39 4.11 3.99 8.98
C ARG A 39 4.13 4.42 7.52
N ARG A 40 5.08 5.27 7.15
CA ARG A 40 5.39 5.57 5.74
C ARG A 40 6.24 4.43 5.16
N ALA A 41 5.93 4.02 3.94
CA ALA A 41 6.68 3.02 3.21
C ALA A 41 6.60 3.36 1.71
N ASP A 42 7.53 4.17 1.23
CA ASP A 42 7.52 4.66 -0.16
C ASP A 42 7.64 3.50 -1.16
N VAL A 43 8.41 2.46 -0.82
CA VAL A 43 8.50 1.24 -1.65
C VAL A 43 7.15 0.56 -1.85
N VAL A 44 6.31 0.49 -0.80
CA VAL A 44 4.96 -0.09 -0.88
C VAL A 44 4.04 0.83 -1.68
N ARG A 45 4.12 2.15 -1.45
CA ARG A 45 3.33 3.14 -2.18
C ARG A 45 3.64 3.12 -3.67
N ASN A 46 4.92 3.17 -4.04
CA ASN A 46 5.38 3.16 -5.42
C ASN A 46 4.93 1.89 -6.14
N TYR A 47 5.06 0.72 -5.49
CA TYR A 47 4.56 -0.53 -6.06
C TYR A 47 3.05 -0.50 -6.28
N LEU A 48 2.27 -0.04 -5.29
CA LEU A 48 0.83 0.11 -5.44
C LEU A 48 0.47 1.06 -6.58
N GLU A 49 1.17 2.18 -6.75
CA GLU A 49 1.02 3.10 -7.89
C GLU A 49 1.37 2.40 -9.22
N GLN A 50 2.48 1.66 -9.28
CA GLN A 50 2.92 0.91 -10.46
C GLN A 50 1.93 -0.14 -10.92
N ILE A 51 1.31 -0.86 -9.98
CA ILE A 51 0.28 -1.84 -10.34
C ILE A 51 -1.06 -1.16 -10.66
N GLY A 52 -1.21 0.16 -10.49
CA GLY A 52 -2.41 0.91 -10.85
C GLY A 52 -3.43 1.07 -9.72
N CYS A 53 -2.99 1.03 -8.47
CA CYS A 53 -3.85 1.38 -7.34
C CYS A 53 -4.26 2.85 -7.44
N PRO A 54 -5.56 3.19 -7.36
CA PRO A 54 -6.02 4.57 -7.47
C PRO A 54 -5.33 5.49 -6.46
N VAL A 55 -4.72 6.57 -6.96
CA VAL A 55 -3.99 7.56 -6.13
C VAL A 55 -4.89 8.20 -5.06
N GLU A 56 -6.20 8.30 -5.31
CA GLU A 56 -7.18 8.76 -4.32
C GLU A 56 -7.31 7.84 -3.09
N TYR A 57 -6.95 6.56 -3.22
CA TYR A 57 -6.93 5.60 -2.12
C TYR A 57 -5.63 5.72 -1.33
N LEU A 58 -4.52 5.98 -2.02
CA LEU A 58 -3.21 6.17 -1.41
C LEU A 58 -3.13 7.52 -0.66
N GLY A 59 -3.85 8.54 -1.15
CA GLY A 59 -3.84 9.89 -0.59
C GLY A 59 -2.54 10.65 -0.91
N LYS A 60 -2.48 11.90 -0.45
CA LYS A 60 -1.33 12.79 -0.69
C LYS A 60 -0.08 12.28 0.04
N ARG A 61 1.10 12.41 -0.58
CA ARG A 61 2.36 12.38 0.16
C ARG A 61 2.30 13.51 1.18
N LYS A 62 2.41 13.19 2.48
CA LYS A 62 2.83 14.21 3.43
C LYS A 62 4.32 14.37 3.17
N GLU A 63 4.74 15.51 2.65
CA GLU A 63 6.15 15.89 2.66
C GLU A 63 6.66 15.80 4.11
N ALA A 64 7.89 15.32 4.29
CA ALA A 64 8.54 15.46 5.58
C ALA A 64 8.79 16.97 5.77
N ALA A 65 8.21 17.52 6.83
CA ALA A 65 8.63 18.80 7.39
C ALA A 65 9.95 18.58 8.13
#